data_AF-A0A7W0GYR2-F1
#
_entry.id   AF-A0A7W0GYR2-F1
#
_cell.length_a   1.000
_cell.length_b   1.000
_cell.length_c   1.000
_cell.angle_alpha   90.00
_cell.angle_beta   90.00
_cell.angle_gamma   90.00
#
_symmetry.space_group_name_H-M   'P 1'
#
loop_
_entity.id
_entity.type
_entity.pdbx_description
1 polymer ?
#
loop_
_entity_poly.entity_id
_entity_poly.type
_entity_poly.pdbx_seq_one_letter_code
_entity_poly.pdbx_strand_id
1 'polypeptide(L)'
;MPFLGDEQLSRAGSIAKEAGATAETGSLTLVYRPPFDWHAMLTYLAARATPSVEAVTAEGGGRYWRSLELHGHRGYIGVGPPGANTLAIEISEPLLPALIPLLARVRRLFDLDADPQPIAAHLAGDPVLAPLVARRPGLRVAGAADGFELALRAVLGQQVSVRGASTLAGRLALLVAEPPAVAPPSPGARPAPPTPPPVTPHRPPEATA
;
A
#
# COMPACT_ATOMS: atom_id res chain seq x y z
N MET A 1 -17.90 30.18 -6.66
CA MET A 1 -16.76 29.86 -5.78
C MET A 1 -17.12 30.24 -4.34
N PRO A 2 -17.41 29.26 -3.48
CA PRO A 2 -17.08 29.41 -2.07
C PRO A 2 -16.35 28.18 -1.50
N PHE A 3 -15.20 28.49 -0.90
CA PHE A 3 -14.50 27.89 0.24
C PHE A 3 -15.04 26.60 0.86
N LEU A 4 -14.19 25.57 0.84
CA LEU A 4 -14.26 24.34 1.62
C LEU A 4 -13.46 24.59 2.92
N GLY A 5 -14.13 24.84 4.04
CA GLY A 5 -13.48 25.16 5.32
C GLY A 5 -14.35 24.73 6.50
N ASP A 6 -13.68 24.21 7.53
CA ASP A 6 -14.14 23.88 8.89
C ASP A 6 -14.89 22.55 9.17
N GLU A 7 -15.74 22.04 8.28
CA GLU A 7 -16.54 20.84 8.64
C GLU A 7 -15.73 19.52 8.66
N GLN A 8 -14.60 19.47 7.94
CA GLN A 8 -13.71 18.30 7.91
C GLN A 8 -12.73 18.26 9.11
N LEU A 9 -12.40 19.41 9.71
CA LEU A 9 -11.55 19.46 10.90
C LEU A 9 -12.32 19.09 12.18
N SER A 10 -13.61 19.42 12.25
CA SER A 10 -14.44 19.13 13.44
C SER A 10 -14.65 17.63 13.70
N ARG A 11 -14.71 16.81 12.64
CA ARG A 11 -14.78 15.34 12.77
C ARG A 11 -13.47 14.69 13.21
N ALA A 12 -12.34 15.33 12.98
CA ALA A 12 -11.04 14.84 13.44
C ALA A 12 -10.85 15.00 14.97
N GLY A 13 -11.57 15.94 15.60
CA GLY A 13 -11.52 16.16 17.05
C GLY A 13 -12.38 15.20 17.88
N SER A 14 -13.43 14.61 17.29
CA SER A 14 -14.38 13.76 18.03
C SER A 14 -13.97 12.29 18.14
N ILE A 15 -12.91 11.86 17.44
CA ILE A 15 -12.42 10.47 17.41
C ILE A 15 -11.49 10.12 18.57
N ALA A 16 -11.10 11.09 19.40
CA ALA A 16 -10.12 10.90 20.47
C ALA A 16 -10.69 10.51 21.85
N LYS A 17 -11.99 10.20 22.00
CA LYS A 17 -12.62 10.07 23.33
C LYS A 17 -13.22 8.72 23.72
N GLU A 18 -13.06 7.64 22.95
CA GLU A 18 -13.68 6.34 23.31
C GLU A 18 -12.77 5.10 23.21
N ALA A 19 -11.45 5.23 23.21
CA ALA A 19 -10.55 4.08 23.22
C ALA A 19 -9.88 3.88 24.59
N GLY A 20 -10.36 2.89 25.35
CA GLY A 20 -9.64 2.33 26.49
C GLY A 20 -8.28 1.76 26.05
N ALA A 21 -7.26 2.00 26.87
CA ALA A 21 -5.85 1.89 26.50
C ALA A 21 -5.38 0.49 26.05
N THR A 22 -4.91 0.42 24.79
CA THR A 22 -3.67 -0.25 24.36
C THR A 22 -3.23 0.42 23.04
N ALA A 23 -2.05 1.06 23.02
CA ALA A 23 -1.38 1.73 21.88
C ALA A 23 -2.30 2.30 20.78
N GLU A 24 -2.67 3.58 20.91
CA GLU A 24 -3.73 4.27 20.14
C GLU A 24 -3.54 4.19 18.62
N THR A 25 -4.17 3.20 18.00
CA THR A 25 -4.15 3.01 16.55
C THR A 25 -5.33 3.76 15.93
N GLY A 26 -5.09 4.54 14.87
CA GLY A 26 -6.14 5.21 14.12
C GLY A 26 -6.85 4.27 13.15
N SER A 27 -8.17 4.41 13.00
CA SER A 27 -8.97 3.66 12.03
C SER A 27 -9.78 4.60 11.14
N LEU A 28 -9.79 4.33 9.84
CA LEU A 28 -10.60 5.04 8.85
C LEU A 28 -11.01 4.15 7.70
N THR A 29 -11.89 4.65 6.85
CA THR A 29 -12.34 3.94 5.65
C THR A 29 -12.03 4.73 4.39
N LEU A 30 -11.63 4.01 3.32
CA LEU A 30 -11.43 4.58 1.99
C LEU A 30 -12.46 4.01 1.02
N VAL A 31 -13.20 4.89 0.36
CA VAL A 31 -14.21 4.53 -0.64
C VAL A 31 -13.54 4.17 -1.97
N TYR A 32 -14.11 3.16 -2.65
CA TYR A 32 -13.78 2.78 -4.02
C TYR A 32 -15.06 2.62 -4.87
N ARG A 33 -14.91 2.62 -6.20
CA ARG A 33 -16.02 2.31 -7.14
C ARG A 33 -16.14 0.80 -7.30
N PRO A 34 -17.24 0.13 -6.94
CA PRO A 34 -17.37 -1.31 -7.15
C PRO A 34 -17.44 -1.68 -8.65
N PRO A 35 -17.18 -2.94 -9.03
CA PRO A 35 -16.72 -4.04 -8.18
C PRO A 35 -15.23 -3.94 -7.80
N PHE A 36 -14.82 -4.69 -6.78
CA PHE A 36 -13.43 -4.80 -6.33
C PHE A 36 -13.11 -6.27 -5.98
N ASP A 37 -12.21 -6.89 -6.73
CA ASP A 37 -11.80 -8.28 -6.53
C ASP A 37 -10.72 -8.35 -5.41
N TRP A 38 -11.20 -8.31 -4.16
CA TRP A 38 -10.35 -8.32 -2.96
C TRP A 38 -9.49 -9.58 -2.86
N HIS A 39 -10.04 -10.74 -3.23
CA HIS A 39 -9.31 -12.00 -3.19
C HIS A 39 -8.16 -12.01 -4.20
N ALA A 40 -8.37 -11.53 -5.43
CA ALA A 40 -7.29 -11.40 -6.40
C ALA A 40 -6.23 -10.39 -5.96
N MET A 41 -6.64 -9.26 -5.37
CA MET A 41 -5.72 -8.26 -4.81
C MET A 41 -4.83 -8.86 -3.71
N LEU A 42 -5.43 -9.51 -2.71
CA LEU A 42 -4.66 -10.16 -1.65
C LEU A 42 -3.76 -11.28 -2.17
N THR A 43 -4.24 -12.08 -3.12
CA THR A 43 -3.43 -13.13 -3.75
C THR A 43 -2.21 -12.55 -4.47
N TYR A 44 -2.40 -11.43 -5.19
CA TYR A 44 -1.33 -10.72 -5.87
C TYR A 44 -0.28 -10.19 -4.89
N LEU A 45 -0.73 -9.53 -3.81
CA LEU A 45 0.13 -8.95 -2.77
C LEU A 45 0.87 -10.04 -1.99
N ALA A 46 0.19 -11.12 -1.59
CA ALA A 46 0.78 -12.23 -0.85
C ALA A 46 1.93 -12.90 -1.63
N ALA A 47 1.74 -13.12 -2.93
CA ALA A 47 2.76 -13.73 -3.78
C ALA A 47 4.05 -12.90 -3.91
N ARG A 48 3.97 -11.59 -3.63
CA ARG A 48 5.06 -10.62 -3.76
C ARG A 48 5.50 -10.01 -2.43
N ALA A 49 4.88 -10.42 -1.31
CA ALA A 49 5.10 -9.84 -0.02
C ALA A 49 6.58 -9.89 0.35
N THR A 50 7.15 -8.72 0.62
CA THR A 50 8.54 -8.60 1.05
C THR A 50 8.65 -9.08 2.49
N PRO A 51 9.37 -10.18 2.78
CA PRO A 51 9.53 -10.69 4.13
C PRO A 51 10.06 -9.59 5.04
N SER A 52 9.55 -9.52 6.26
CA SER A 52 9.91 -8.46 7.21
C SER A 52 9.47 -7.05 6.81
N VAL A 53 8.64 -6.85 5.78
CA VAL A 53 8.07 -5.53 5.44
C VAL A 53 6.57 -5.63 5.28
N GLU A 54 6.12 -6.66 4.57
CA GLU A 54 4.73 -6.90 4.22
C GLU A 54 4.30 -8.27 4.73
N ALA A 55 3.03 -8.40 5.10
CA ALA A 55 2.41 -9.67 5.43
C ALA A 55 0.95 -9.69 4.93
N VAL A 56 0.46 -10.87 4.59
CA VAL A 56 -0.95 -11.10 4.31
C VAL A 56 -1.43 -12.20 5.25
N THR A 57 -2.43 -11.90 6.07
CA THR A 57 -3.10 -12.90 6.91
C THR A 57 -4.34 -13.41 6.18
N ALA A 58 -4.66 -14.70 6.34
CA ALA A 58 -5.80 -15.32 5.67
C ALA A 58 -7.11 -15.25 6.48
N GLU A 59 -7.02 -15.04 7.79
CA GLU A 59 -8.16 -15.02 8.70
C GLU A 59 -9.13 -13.85 8.42
N GLY A 60 -10.42 -14.05 8.72
CA GLY A 60 -11.42 -12.98 8.68
C GLY A 60 -11.64 -12.32 7.31
N GLY A 61 -11.48 -13.06 6.21
CA GLY A 61 -11.56 -12.49 4.84
C GLY A 61 -10.23 -11.93 4.32
N GLY A 62 -9.18 -12.07 5.11
CA GLY A 62 -7.82 -11.72 4.79
C GLY A 62 -7.51 -10.25 4.97
N ARG A 63 -6.27 -9.97 5.36
CA ARG A 63 -5.79 -8.61 5.64
C ARG A 63 -4.36 -8.44 5.15
N TYR A 64 -4.10 -7.28 4.56
CA TYR A 64 -2.75 -6.87 4.17
C TYR A 64 -2.15 -5.99 5.26
N TRP A 65 -0.89 -6.23 5.60
CA TRP A 65 -0.10 -5.44 6.53
C TRP A 65 1.16 -4.96 5.83
N ARG A 66 1.57 -3.73 6.12
CA ARG A 66 2.91 -3.27 5.78
C ARG A 66 3.44 -2.29 6.79
N SER A 67 4.75 -2.32 6.97
CA SER A 67 5.47 -1.19 7.53
C SER A 67 5.85 -0.20 6.45
N LEU A 68 6.04 1.06 6.83
CA LEU A 68 6.52 2.10 5.93
C LEU A 68 7.13 3.26 6.70
N GLU A 69 7.91 4.06 5.97
CA GLU A 69 8.33 5.39 6.36
C GLU A 69 7.69 6.42 5.43
N LEU A 70 7.22 7.53 6.01
CA LEU A 70 6.70 8.65 5.25
C LEU A 70 7.03 9.96 5.97
N HIS A 71 7.77 10.84 5.31
CA HIS A 71 8.19 12.14 5.87
C HIS A 71 8.86 12.02 7.25
N GLY A 72 9.72 11.00 7.44
CA GLY A 72 10.40 10.73 8.71
C GLY A 72 9.56 9.98 9.76
N HIS A 73 8.27 9.74 9.49
CA HIS A 73 7.39 8.98 10.37
C HIS A 73 7.42 7.50 10.01
N ARG A 74 7.71 6.64 10.99
CA ARG A 74 7.84 5.19 10.80
C ARG A 74 6.79 4.43 11.58
N GLY A 75 6.04 3.59 10.88
CA GLY A 75 4.99 2.78 11.49
C GLY A 75 4.43 1.76 10.51
N TYR A 76 3.20 1.34 10.74
CA TYR A 76 2.52 0.33 9.92
C TYR A 76 1.11 0.75 9.53
N ILE A 77 0.61 0.08 8.49
CA ILE A 77 -0.81 0.04 8.16
C ILE A 77 -1.31 -1.40 8.07
N GLY A 78 -2.59 -1.57 8.41
CA GLY A 78 -3.38 -2.76 8.12
C GLY A 78 -4.55 -2.41 7.20
N VAL A 79 -4.82 -3.23 6.19
CA VAL A 79 -5.93 -3.04 5.26
C VAL A 79 -6.78 -4.29 5.24
N GLY A 80 -7.96 -4.17 5.83
CA GLY A 80 -8.91 -5.27 5.99
C GLY A 80 -9.81 -5.50 4.78
N PRO A 81 -10.64 -6.55 4.82
CA PRO A 81 -11.57 -6.87 3.74
C PRO A 81 -12.57 -5.72 3.50
N PRO A 82 -13.13 -5.63 2.28
CA PRO A 82 -14.06 -4.58 1.94
C PRO A 82 -15.36 -4.66 2.76
N GLY A 83 -15.84 -3.50 3.19
CA GLY A 83 -17.21 -3.30 3.68
C GLY A 83 -18.15 -2.94 2.53
N ALA A 84 -19.07 -1.99 2.77
CA ALA A 84 -19.95 -1.45 1.74
C ALA A 84 -19.19 -0.48 0.81
N ASN A 85 -18.49 -1.00 -0.19
CA ASN A 85 -17.68 -0.22 -1.15
C ASN A 85 -16.54 0.60 -0.51
N THR A 86 -16.02 0.11 0.61
CA THR A 86 -14.94 0.75 1.37
C THR A 86 -13.90 -0.26 1.81
N LEU A 87 -12.64 0.16 1.94
CA LEU A 87 -11.60 -0.58 2.65
C LEU A 87 -11.34 0.05 4.02
N ALA A 88 -11.33 -0.77 5.07
CA ALA A 88 -10.95 -0.33 6.41
C ALA A 88 -9.42 -0.30 6.54
N ILE A 89 -8.89 0.86 6.95
CA ILE A 89 -7.46 1.12 7.11
C ILE A 89 -7.19 1.35 8.58
N GLU A 90 -6.29 0.53 9.11
CA GLU A 90 -5.70 0.64 10.43
C GLU A 90 -4.32 1.30 10.30
N ILE A 91 -4.01 2.26 11.17
CA ILE A 91 -2.82 3.11 11.06
C ILE A 91 -2.20 3.26 12.44
N SER A 92 -0.92 2.91 12.57
CA SER A 92 -0.18 3.14 13.82
C SER A 92 -0.03 4.63 14.13
N GLU A 93 -0.09 5.00 15.41
CA GLU A 93 0.07 6.37 15.92
C GLU A 93 1.21 7.18 15.26
N PRO A 94 2.43 6.65 15.07
CA PRO A 94 3.54 7.44 14.53
C PRO A 94 3.30 7.99 13.12
N LEU A 95 2.38 7.38 12.35
CA LEU A 95 2.06 7.78 10.98
C LEU A 95 0.94 8.83 10.90
N LEU A 96 0.22 9.11 12.00
CA LEU A 96 -0.88 10.07 12.01
C LEU A 96 -0.46 11.49 11.57
N PRO A 97 0.75 12.02 11.90
CA PRO A 97 1.21 13.31 11.37
C PRO A 97 1.33 13.35 9.84
N ALA A 98 1.48 12.18 9.19
CA ALA A 98 1.59 12.04 7.74
C ALA A 98 0.33 11.41 7.11
N LEU A 99 -0.83 11.55 7.75
CA LEU A 99 -2.07 10.87 7.37
C LEU A 99 -2.47 11.12 5.90
N ILE A 100 -2.53 12.38 5.47
CA ILE A 100 -2.97 12.72 4.11
C ILE A 100 -2.11 12.07 3.00
N PRO A 101 -0.77 12.23 3.00
CA PRO A 101 0.07 11.54 2.02
C PRO A 101 0.06 10.02 2.18
N LEU A 102 -0.16 9.49 3.39
CA LEU A 102 -0.34 8.06 3.62
C LEU A 102 -1.60 7.54 2.91
N LEU A 103 -2.73 8.23 3.05
CA LEU A 103 -3.98 7.85 2.37
C LEU A 103 -3.81 7.85 0.86
N ALA A 104 -3.10 8.84 0.29
CA ALA A 104 -2.79 8.85 -1.13
C ALA A 104 -1.94 7.63 -1.56
N ARG A 105 -0.97 7.20 -0.74
CA ARG A 105 -0.21 5.96 -0.98
C ARG A 105 -1.09 4.71 -0.94
N VAL A 106 -1.99 4.62 0.04
CA VAL A 106 -2.94 3.49 0.15
C VAL A 106 -3.88 3.45 -1.05
N ARG A 107 -4.44 4.59 -1.47
CA ARG A 107 -5.31 4.68 -2.66
C ARG A 107 -4.58 4.18 -3.92
N ARG A 108 -3.31 4.56 -4.10
CA ARG A 108 -2.49 4.07 -5.23
C ARG A 108 -2.14 2.60 -5.12
N LEU A 109 -1.78 2.12 -3.94
CA LEU A 109 -1.41 0.71 -3.72
C LEU A 109 -2.57 -0.23 -4.09
N PHE A 110 -3.80 0.14 -3.72
CA PHE A 110 -5.01 -0.65 -3.99
C PHE A 110 -5.81 -0.20 -5.22
N ASP A 111 -5.33 0.81 -5.97
CA ASP A 111 -5.99 1.36 -7.17
C ASP A 111 -7.47 1.74 -6.94
N LEU A 112 -7.72 2.46 -5.84
CA LEU A 112 -9.08 2.82 -5.39
C LEU A 112 -9.75 3.89 -6.25
N ASP A 113 -8.95 4.63 -7.02
CA ASP A 113 -9.43 5.71 -7.89
C ASP A 113 -9.89 5.21 -9.26
N ALA A 114 -9.53 3.98 -9.67
CA ALA A 114 -9.97 3.42 -10.94
C ALA A 114 -11.50 3.25 -11.00
N ASP A 115 -12.06 3.58 -12.15
CA ASP A 115 -13.42 3.22 -12.54
C ASP A 115 -13.39 1.92 -13.37
N PRO A 116 -13.77 0.76 -12.78
CA PRO A 116 -13.61 -0.53 -13.45
C PRO A 116 -14.55 -0.69 -14.65
N GLN A 117 -15.66 0.07 -14.72
CA GLN A 117 -16.69 -0.12 -15.73
C GLN A 117 -16.27 0.32 -17.14
N PRO A 118 -15.77 1.55 -17.36
CA PRO A 118 -15.27 1.95 -18.68
C PRO A 118 -14.07 1.10 -19.10
N ILE A 119 -13.22 0.68 -18.17
CA ILE A 119 -12.10 -0.23 -18.45
C ILE A 119 -12.63 -1.57 -18.96
N ALA A 120 -13.57 -2.19 -18.24
CA ALA A 120 -14.15 -3.46 -18.63
C ALA A 120 -14.87 -3.38 -19.98
N ALA A 121 -15.63 -2.31 -20.22
CA ALA A 121 -16.33 -2.08 -21.48
C ALA A 121 -15.37 -1.96 -22.66
N HIS A 122 -14.26 -1.24 -22.48
CA HIS A 122 -13.23 -1.10 -23.52
C HIS A 122 -12.56 -2.44 -23.83
N LEU A 123 -12.12 -3.17 -22.81
CA LEU A 123 -11.44 -4.44 -22.97
C LEU A 123 -12.35 -5.57 -23.48
N ALA A 124 -13.66 -5.47 -23.26
CA ALA A 124 -14.65 -6.43 -23.76
C ALA A 124 -14.79 -6.42 -25.30
N GLY A 125 -14.27 -5.40 -25.98
CA GLY A 125 -14.22 -5.35 -27.45
C GLY A 125 -13.16 -6.27 -28.06
N ASP A 126 -12.19 -6.74 -27.27
CA ASP A 126 -11.11 -7.61 -27.73
C ASP A 126 -11.45 -9.09 -27.51
N PRO A 127 -11.40 -9.96 -28.55
CA PRO A 127 -11.76 -11.38 -28.42
C PRO A 127 -10.93 -12.18 -27.42
N VAL A 128 -9.68 -11.80 -27.16
CA VAL A 128 -8.77 -12.47 -26.23
C VAL A 128 -9.03 -11.96 -24.80
N LEU A 129 -9.24 -10.66 -24.62
CA LEU A 129 -9.39 -10.05 -23.30
C LEU A 129 -10.82 -10.14 -22.74
N ALA A 130 -11.85 -10.12 -23.60
CA ALA A 130 -13.25 -10.20 -23.18
C ALA A 130 -13.55 -11.36 -22.21
N PRO A 131 -13.17 -12.62 -22.48
CA PRO A 131 -13.40 -13.72 -21.52
C PRO A 131 -12.58 -13.58 -20.23
N LEU A 132 -11.43 -12.90 -20.26
CA LEU A 132 -10.60 -12.70 -19.06
C LEU A 132 -11.21 -11.66 -18.12
N VAL A 133 -11.68 -10.55 -18.67
CA VAL A 133 -12.34 -9.48 -17.90
C VAL A 133 -13.66 -9.96 -17.32
N ALA A 134 -14.47 -10.70 -18.11
CA ALA A 134 -15.73 -11.26 -17.63
C ALA A 134 -15.55 -12.24 -16.46
N ARG A 135 -14.43 -12.97 -16.42
CA ARG A 135 -14.09 -13.91 -15.33
C ARG A 135 -13.64 -13.25 -14.03
N ARG A 136 -13.20 -11.98 -14.08
CA ARG A 136 -12.62 -11.26 -12.94
C ARG A 136 -13.16 -9.82 -12.87
N PRO A 137 -14.48 -9.64 -12.68
CA PRO A 137 -15.04 -8.30 -12.50
C PRO A 137 -14.43 -7.62 -11.28
N GLY A 138 -13.97 -6.38 -11.45
CA GLY A 138 -13.37 -5.61 -10.36
C GLY A 138 -11.90 -5.91 -10.09
N LEU A 139 -11.23 -6.66 -10.97
CA LEU A 139 -9.78 -6.77 -10.95
C LEU A 139 -9.13 -5.38 -11.02
N ARG A 140 -8.08 -5.18 -10.22
CA ARG A 140 -7.35 -3.91 -10.10
C ARG A 140 -5.89 -4.10 -10.44
N VAL A 141 -5.23 -2.99 -10.77
CA VAL A 141 -3.77 -2.96 -10.91
C VAL A 141 -3.18 -2.64 -9.54
N ALA A 142 -2.63 -3.64 -8.85
CA ALA A 142 -1.93 -3.40 -7.60
C ALA A 142 -0.75 -2.44 -7.85
N GLY A 143 -0.78 -1.29 -7.16
CA GLY A 143 0.25 -0.27 -7.28
C GLY A 143 1.46 -0.55 -6.38
N ALA A 144 2.23 0.50 -6.14
CA ALA A 144 3.33 0.49 -5.17
C ALA A 144 3.12 1.61 -4.14
N ALA A 145 3.56 1.38 -2.91
CA ALA A 145 3.52 2.42 -1.88
C ALA A 145 4.55 3.52 -2.13
N ASP A 146 5.68 3.18 -2.74
CA ASP A 146 6.77 4.10 -3.03
C ASP A 146 7.46 3.78 -4.37
N GLY A 147 7.84 4.83 -5.10
CA GLY A 147 8.44 4.69 -6.43
C GLY A 147 9.85 4.10 -6.39
N PHE A 148 10.64 4.40 -5.34
CA PHE A 148 11.96 3.81 -5.18
C PHE A 148 11.86 2.33 -4.85
N GLU A 149 10.95 1.95 -3.94
CA GLU A 149 10.71 0.54 -3.62
C GLU A 149 10.28 -0.25 -4.87
N LEU A 150 9.42 0.34 -5.72
CA LEU A 150 9.03 -0.27 -6.99
C LEU A 150 10.21 -0.44 -7.95
N ALA A 151 11.07 0.57 -8.11
CA ALA A 151 12.24 0.50 -8.96
C ALA A 151 13.23 -0.58 -8.47
N LEU A 152 13.44 -0.66 -7.16
CA LEU A 152 14.27 -1.68 -6.54
C LEU A 152 13.72 -3.09 -6.78
N ARG A 153 12.41 -3.28 -6.58
CA ARG A 153 11.74 -4.56 -6.90
C ARG A 153 11.85 -4.92 -8.38
N ALA A 154 11.76 -3.93 -9.27
CA ALA A 154 11.91 -4.16 -10.70
C ALA A 154 13.32 -4.66 -11.06
N VAL A 155 14.37 -4.07 -10.46
CA VAL A 155 15.76 -4.51 -10.64
C VAL A 155 15.98 -5.89 -10.01
N LEU A 156 15.56 -6.09 -8.76
CA LEU A 156 15.71 -7.38 -8.05
C LEU A 156 14.91 -8.52 -8.69
N GLY A 157 13.86 -8.19 -9.44
CA GLY A 157 13.03 -9.15 -10.18
C GLY A 157 13.61 -9.60 -11.52
N GLN A 158 14.71 -9.00 -11.97
CA GLN A 158 15.30 -9.36 -13.25
C GLN A 158 15.87 -10.78 -13.21
N GLN A 159 15.51 -11.60 -14.20
CA GLN A 159 16.03 -12.96 -14.40
C GLN A 159 15.80 -13.93 -13.22
N VAL A 160 14.84 -13.64 -12.34
CA VAL A 160 14.51 -14.51 -11.19
C VAL A 160 13.00 -14.72 -11.07
N SER A 161 12.60 -15.72 -10.29
CA SER A 161 11.18 -15.92 -9.95
C SER A 161 10.68 -14.81 -9.03
N VAL A 162 9.35 -14.59 -9.01
CA VAL A 162 8.69 -13.63 -8.10
C VAL A 162 9.07 -13.90 -6.64
N ARG A 163 9.04 -15.17 -6.22
CA ARG A 163 9.44 -15.57 -4.86
C ARG A 163 10.92 -15.27 -4.58
N GLY A 164 11.78 -15.48 -5.57
CA GLY A 164 13.21 -15.14 -5.49
C GLY A 164 13.42 -13.64 -5.29
N ALA A 165 12.75 -12.82 -6.10
CA ALA A 165 12.78 -11.37 -6.01
C ALA A 165 12.32 -10.87 -4.63
N SER A 166 11.19 -11.36 -4.12
CA SER A 166 10.70 -10.98 -2.77
C SER A 166 11.66 -11.40 -1.67
N THR A 167 12.33 -12.55 -1.81
CA THR A 167 13.35 -12.99 -0.83
C THR A 167 14.56 -12.06 -0.82
N LEU A 168 15.04 -11.63 -2.00
CA LEU A 168 16.13 -10.66 -2.11
C LEU A 168 15.74 -9.30 -1.53
N ALA A 169 14.52 -8.83 -1.83
CA ALA A 169 13.99 -7.59 -1.29
C ALA A 169 13.92 -7.64 0.25
N GLY A 170 13.48 -8.76 0.83
CA GLY A 170 13.44 -8.93 2.30
C GLY A 170 14.83 -8.93 2.94
N ARG A 171 15.83 -9.55 2.29
CA ARG A 171 17.21 -9.50 2.76
C ARG A 171 17.77 -8.09 2.72
N LEU A 172 17.53 -7.36 1.63
CA LEU A 172 17.97 -5.98 1.49
C LEU A 172 17.29 -5.08 2.53
N ALA A 173 15.99 -5.24 2.74
CA ALA A 173 15.25 -4.54 3.79
C ALA A 173 15.91 -4.77 5.16
N LEU A 174 16.24 -6.01 5.52
CA LEU A 174 16.90 -6.30 6.80
C LEU A 174 18.30 -5.69 6.94
N LEU A 175 19.01 -5.42 5.84
CA LEU A 175 20.36 -4.83 5.88
C LEU A 175 20.33 -3.32 6.12
N VAL A 176 19.26 -2.64 5.70
CA VAL A 176 19.17 -1.17 5.75
C VAL A 176 18.06 -0.66 6.66
N ALA A 177 17.20 -1.53 7.19
CA ALA A 177 16.09 -1.14 8.04
C ALA A 177 16.55 -0.76 9.46
N GLU A 178 15.96 0.33 9.96
CA GLU A 178 15.89 0.62 11.39
C GLU A 178 14.61 -0.01 11.97
N PRO A 179 14.63 -0.51 13.22
CA PRO A 179 13.43 -1.05 13.88
C PRO A 179 12.29 -0.03 13.88
N PRO A 180 11.01 -0.46 13.77
CA PRO A 180 9.91 0.49 13.72
C PRO A 180 9.70 1.03 15.13
N ALA A 181 9.16 2.26 15.24
CA ALA A 181 8.77 2.76 16.55
C ALA A 181 7.70 1.87 17.21
N VAL A 182 6.83 1.25 16.40
CA VAL A 182 5.77 0.33 16.84
C VAL A 182 5.70 -0.87 15.89
N ALA A 183 5.67 -2.09 16.43
CA ALA A 183 5.53 -3.31 15.65
C ALA A 183 4.06 -3.56 15.24
N PRO A 184 3.80 -4.07 14.02
CA PRO A 184 2.45 -4.44 13.62
C PRO A 184 1.94 -5.64 14.43
N PRO A 185 0.61 -5.74 14.64
CA PRO A 185 0.01 -6.77 15.50
C PRO A 185 0.05 -8.18 14.88
N SER A 186 0.35 -8.32 13.59
CA SER A 186 0.52 -9.64 12.96
C SER A 186 1.98 -10.12 13.00
N PRO A 187 2.25 -11.38 13.39
CA PRO A 187 3.60 -11.93 13.36
C PRO A 187 4.05 -12.11 11.91
N GLY A 188 4.98 -11.26 11.45
CA GLY A 188 5.61 -11.40 10.13
C GLY A 188 5.96 -10.09 9.43
N ALA A 189 5.25 -9.00 9.75
CA ALA A 189 5.61 -7.66 9.27
C ALA A 189 6.63 -7.02 10.23
N ARG A 190 7.77 -6.61 9.69
CA ARG A 190 8.82 -5.81 10.35
C ARG A 190 8.98 -4.53 9.51
N PRO A 191 9.89 -3.59 9.82
CA PRO A 191 9.96 -2.28 9.16
C PRO A 191 10.25 -2.34 7.67
N ALA A 192 9.72 -1.35 6.96
CA ALA A 192 10.27 -0.99 5.67
C ALA A 192 11.68 -0.38 5.85
N PRO A 193 12.57 -0.56 4.87
CA PRO A 193 13.81 0.21 4.81
C PRO A 193 13.51 1.72 4.79
N PRO A 194 14.43 2.58 5.25
CA PRO A 194 14.25 4.03 5.22
C PRO A 194 13.97 4.51 3.80
N THR A 195 13.22 5.61 3.69
CA THR A 195 13.10 6.29 2.40
C THR A 195 14.51 6.74 2.01
N PRO A 196 15.03 6.38 0.82
CA PRO A 196 16.36 6.84 0.45
C PRO A 196 16.38 8.36 0.38
N PRO A 197 17.52 9.01 0.66
CA PRO A 197 17.68 10.42 0.34
C PRO A 197 17.42 10.64 -1.15
N PRO A 198 17.01 11.86 -1.57
CA PRO A 198 16.81 12.18 -2.97
C PRO A 198 18.05 11.78 -3.77
N VAL A 199 17.86 10.94 -4.79
CA VAL A 199 18.94 10.50 -5.68
C VAL A 199 19.47 11.73 -6.39
N THR A 200 20.67 12.18 -6.03
CA THR A 200 21.36 13.22 -6.79
C THR A 200 21.78 12.58 -8.11
N PRO A 201 21.37 13.12 -9.27
CA PRO A 201 21.77 12.56 -10.54
C PRO A 201 23.30 12.55 -10.63
N HIS A 202 23.88 11.36 -10.80
CA HIS A 202 25.32 11.22 -11.02
C HIS A 202 25.64 11.83 -12.40
N ARG A 203 26.20 13.04 -12.41
CA ARG A 203 26.72 13.66 -13.63
C ARG A 203 27.92 12.82 -14.11
N PRO A 204 27.88 12.22 -15.31
CA PRO A 204 29.06 11.53 -15.84
C PRO A 204 30.22 12.53 -15.96
N PRO A 205 31.48 12.09 -15.76
CA PRO A 205 32.64 12.96 -15.93
C PRO A 205 32.63 13.53 -17.36
N GLU A 206 32.80 14.85 -17.47
CA GLU A 206 32.93 15.52 -18.77
C GLU A 206 34.15 14.93 -19.48
N ALA A 207 33.92 14.31 -20.63
CA ALA A 207 34.97 13.81 -21.48
C ALA A 207 35.85 15.00 -21.89
N THR A 208 37.07 15.03 -21.37
CA THR A 208 38.10 15.98 -21.81
C THR A 208 38.50 15.57 -23.22
N ALA A 209 38.15 16.40 -24.20
CA ALA A 209 38.60 16.29 -25.59
C ALA A 209 40.01 16.87 -25.74
#